data_AF-A0A533UYA2-F1
#
_entry.id   AF-A0A533UYA2-F1
#
_cell.length_a   1.000
_cell.length_b   1.000
_cell.length_c   1.000
_cell.angle_alpha   90.00
_cell.angle_beta   90.00
_cell.angle_gamma   90.00
#
_symmetry.space_group_name_H-M   'P 1'
#
loop_
_entity.id
_entity.type
_entity.pdbx_description
1 polymer ?
#
loop_
_entity_poly.entity_id
_entity_poly.type
_entity_poly.pdbx_seq_one_letter_code
_entity_poly.pdbx_strand_id
1 'polypeptide(L)'
;IDRYPNEAIVGNNMKVERRVRGNNSKTALKTGEFANISNLEDQKTTKSKILRVIKNTANKDYERRGVITKGTLIETEIGLARVVSRPGQVGIINAVHLKK
;
A
#
# COMPACT_ATOMS: atom_id res chain seq x y z
N ILE A 1 12.08 1.62 -21.45
CA ILE A 1 13.04 1.52 -20.34
C ILE A 1 12.32 0.87 -19.19
N ASP A 2 12.61 -0.41 -19.03
CA ASP A 2 12.12 -1.17 -17.88
C ASP A 2 12.86 -0.70 -16.63
N ARG A 3 12.22 -0.79 -15.46
CA ARG A 3 12.82 -0.33 -14.20
C ARG A 3 12.72 -1.40 -13.14
N TYR A 4 13.68 -1.37 -12.22
CA TYR A 4 13.61 -2.17 -11.01
C TYR A 4 12.33 -1.89 -10.21
N PRO A 5 11.77 -2.92 -9.56
CA PRO A 5 10.53 -2.80 -8.82
C PRO A 5 10.67 -1.81 -7.65
N ASN A 6 9.63 -1.01 -7.45
CA ASN A 6 9.55 -0.14 -6.28
C ASN A 6 8.85 -0.91 -5.16
N GLU A 7 9.61 -1.76 -4.48
CA GLU A 7 9.15 -2.49 -3.30
C GLU A 7 8.81 -1.46 -2.20
N ALA A 8 7.52 -1.31 -1.91
CA ALA A 8 7.04 -0.37 -0.90
C ALA A 8 7.06 -1.05 0.48
N ILE A 9 7.73 -0.47 1.46
CA ILE A 9 7.91 -1.06 2.80
C ILE A 9 7.18 -0.21 3.86
N VAL A 10 6.82 -0.81 4.99
CA VAL A 10 6.28 -0.09 6.14
C VAL A 10 7.39 0.78 6.77
N GLY A 11 7.11 2.07 6.97
CA GLY A 11 8.07 2.99 7.59
C GLY A 11 7.73 4.46 7.33
N ASN A 12 8.63 5.37 7.71
CA ASN A 12 8.46 6.81 7.53
C ASN A 12 8.07 7.15 6.09
N ASN A 13 7.05 7.99 5.91
CA ASN A 13 6.51 8.29 4.58
C ASN A 13 7.59 8.88 3.65
N MET A 14 8.01 8.11 2.64
CA MET A 14 8.90 8.58 1.57
C MET A 14 8.26 8.33 0.21
N LYS A 15 8.14 9.40 -0.58
CA LYS A 15 7.58 9.38 -1.93
C LYS A 15 8.66 9.83 -2.92
N VAL A 16 8.66 9.20 -4.09
CA VAL A 16 9.57 9.54 -5.18
C VAL A 16 8.74 9.90 -6.40
N GLU A 17 8.90 11.10 -6.91
CA GLU A 17 8.31 11.50 -8.18
C GLU A 17 9.16 11.03 -9.36
N ARG A 18 8.50 10.60 -10.42
CA ARG A 18 9.13 10.05 -11.61
C ARG A 18 8.47 10.58 -12.86
N ARG A 19 9.28 11.13 -13.77
CA ARG A 19 8.84 11.48 -15.11
C ARG A 19 8.55 10.22 -15.92
N VAL A 20 7.42 10.20 -16.60
CA VAL A 20 7.04 9.14 -17.54
C VAL A 20 6.84 9.74 -18.95
N ARG A 21 6.56 8.90 -19.94
CA ARG A 21 6.38 9.33 -21.33
C ARG A 21 5.21 10.32 -21.46
N GLY A 22 5.29 11.19 -22.46
CA GLY A 22 4.21 12.15 -22.77
C GLY A 22 4.09 13.29 -21.76
N ASN A 23 5.21 13.77 -21.19
CA ASN A 23 5.26 14.88 -20.23
C ASN A 23 4.46 14.66 -18.92
N ASN A 24 4.13 13.42 -18.60
CA ASN A 24 3.42 13.09 -17.35
C ASN A 24 4.41 12.77 -16.22
N SER A 25 3.97 12.92 -14.98
CA SER A 25 4.68 12.49 -13.77
C SER A 25 3.87 11.46 -12.99
N LYS A 26 4.55 10.57 -12.26
CA LYS A 26 3.94 9.63 -11.34
C LYS A 26 4.68 9.63 -10.01
N THR A 27 3.91 9.52 -8.92
CA THR A 27 4.45 9.43 -7.57
C THR A 27 4.48 7.98 -7.11
N ALA A 28 5.66 7.48 -6.79
CA ALA A 28 5.87 6.12 -6.32
C ALA A 28 6.16 6.13 -4.81
N LEU A 29 5.47 5.29 -4.04
CA LEU A 29 5.70 5.17 -2.60
C LEU A 29 6.90 4.24 -2.33
N LYS A 30 7.93 4.73 -1.64
CA LYS A 30 9.06 3.91 -1.17
C LYS A 30 8.76 3.33 0.21
N THR A 31 8.30 4.17 1.12
CA THR A 31 7.92 3.78 2.48
C THR A 31 6.63 4.47 2.88
N GLY A 32 5.75 3.76 3.58
CA GLY A 32 4.45 4.26 4.01
C GLY A 32 4.05 3.78 5.39
N GLU A 33 3.63 4.70 6.25
CA GLU A 33 3.21 4.41 7.63
C GLU A 33 1.68 4.30 7.75
N PHE A 34 0.95 5.03 6.91
CA PHE A 34 -0.50 5.15 7.02
C PHE A 34 -1.20 4.56 5.80
N ALA A 35 -2.36 3.94 6.06
CA ALA A 35 -3.31 3.52 5.04
C ALA A 35 -4.64 4.24 5.21
N ASN A 36 -5.27 4.56 4.09
CA ASN A 36 -6.67 4.97 4.07
C ASN A 36 -7.52 3.71 3.98
N ILE A 37 -8.29 3.43 5.02
CA ILE A 37 -9.13 2.24 5.13
C ILE A 37 -10.57 2.66 4.94
N SER A 38 -11.24 2.05 3.96
CA SER A 38 -12.66 2.25 3.72
C SER A 38 -13.46 1.10 4.31
N ASN A 39 -14.45 1.43 5.16
CA ASN A 39 -15.48 0.52 5.61
C ASN A 39 -16.65 0.57 4.63
N LEU A 40 -17.01 -0.57 4.03
CA LEU A 40 -18.11 -0.62 3.04
C LEU A 40 -19.50 -0.44 3.67
N GLU A 41 -19.68 -0.79 4.96
CA GLU A 41 -20.96 -0.62 5.67
C GLU A 41 -21.22 0.84 6.01
N ASP A 42 -20.27 1.45 6.72
CA ASP A 42 -20.42 2.81 7.19
C ASP A 42 -20.18 3.85 6.08
N GLN A 43 -19.66 3.42 4.93
CA GLN A 43 -19.16 4.27 3.84
C GLN A 43 -18.17 5.34 4.30
N LYS A 44 -17.50 5.11 5.43
CA LYS A 44 -16.51 6.01 6.02
C LYS A 44 -15.11 5.54 5.67
N THR A 45 -14.24 6.51 5.44
CA THR A 45 -12.81 6.27 5.22
C THR A 45 -12.03 6.87 6.37
N THR A 46 -11.25 6.02 7.04
CA THR A 46 -10.44 6.40 8.19
C THR A 46 -8.96 6.18 7.86
N LYS A 47 -8.14 7.15 8.22
CA LYS A 47 -6.68 7.02 8.14
C LYS A 47 -6.20 6.27 9.39
N SER A 48 -5.50 5.17 9.20
CA SER A 48 -4.97 4.35 10.31
C SER A 48 -3.51 3.96 10.04
N LYS A 49 -2.78 3.73 11.13
CA LYS A 49 -1.41 3.26 11.08
C LYS A 49 -1.34 1.78 10.69
N ILE A 50 -0.37 1.44 9.84
CA ILE A 50 -0.08 0.06 9.45
C ILE A 50 0.87 -0.54 10.49
N LEU A 51 0.50 -1.67 11.08
CA LEU A 51 1.32 -2.36 12.07
C LEU A 51 2.27 -3.35 11.39
N ARG A 52 1.72 -4.26 10.56
CA ARG A 52 2.49 -5.25 9.80
C ARG A 52 1.73 -5.78 8.61
N VAL A 53 2.46 -6.42 7.69
CA VAL A 53 1.91 -7.21 6.59
C VAL A 53 1.68 -8.63 7.08
N ILE A 54 0.46 -9.16 6.89
CA ILE A 54 0.13 -10.54 7.29
C ILE A 54 0.36 -11.49 6.13
N LYS A 55 -0.17 -11.16 4.95
CA LYS A 55 -0.13 -12.03 3.79
C LYS A 55 -0.01 -11.22 2.52
N ASN A 56 0.84 -11.67 1.61
CA ASN A 56 1.02 -11.07 0.32
C ASN A 56 0.75 -12.14 -0.74
N THR A 57 -0.27 -11.89 -1.55
CA THR A 57 -0.70 -12.81 -2.61
C THR A 57 0.40 -13.09 -3.63
N ALA A 58 1.36 -12.17 -3.82
CA ALA A 58 2.40 -12.30 -4.82
C ALA A 58 3.53 -13.24 -4.41
N ASN A 59 4.01 -13.17 -3.16
CA ASN A 59 5.13 -13.97 -2.69
C ASN A 59 5.20 -14.00 -1.15
N LYS A 60 5.53 -15.16 -0.57
CA LYS A 60 5.80 -15.36 0.86
C LYS A 60 7.04 -14.59 1.34
N ASP A 61 8.05 -14.40 0.48
CA ASP A 61 9.22 -13.59 0.83
C ASP A 61 8.86 -12.12 1.07
N TYR A 62 7.89 -11.59 0.31
CA TYR A 62 7.38 -10.24 0.52
C TYR A 62 6.61 -10.08 1.83
N GLU A 63 6.04 -11.16 2.36
CA GLU A 63 5.43 -11.15 3.69
C GLU A 63 6.50 -10.93 4.76
N ARG A 64 7.63 -11.65 4.64
CA ARG A 64 8.76 -11.55 5.58
C ARG A 64 9.42 -10.17 5.55
N ARG A 65 9.58 -9.60 4.36
CA ARG A 65 10.15 -8.26 4.18
C ARG A 65 9.16 -7.11 4.46
N GLY A 66 7.88 -7.41 4.63
CA GLY A 66 6.85 -6.39 4.83
C GLY A 66 6.57 -5.53 3.59
N VAL A 67 6.71 -6.10 2.39
CA VAL A 67 6.48 -5.39 1.12
C VAL A 67 4.99 -5.31 0.82
N ILE A 68 4.50 -4.10 0.58
CA ILE A 68 3.10 -3.78 0.31
C ILE A 68 2.87 -3.75 -1.20
N THR A 69 2.05 -4.67 -1.67
CA THR A 69 1.59 -4.74 -3.07
C THR A 69 0.06 -4.69 -3.15
N LYS A 70 -0.48 -4.53 -4.36
CA LYS A 70 -1.92 -4.63 -4.57
C LYS A 70 -2.41 -6.03 -4.16
N GLY A 71 -3.44 -6.10 -3.33
CA GLY A 71 -3.99 -7.36 -2.83
C GLY A 71 -3.28 -7.93 -1.60
N THR A 72 -2.39 -7.16 -0.97
CA THR A 72 -1.77 -7.52 0.30
C THR A 72 -2.77 -7.38 1.46
N LEU A 73 -2.75 -8.31 2.40
CA LEU A 73 -3.47 -8.24 3.68
C LEU A 73 -2.57 -7.57 4.71
N ILE A 74 -3.05 -6.46 5.25
CA ILE A 74 -2.35 -5.65 6.24
C ILE A 74 -3.12 -5.64 7.56
N GLU A 75 -2.37 -5.62 8.66
CA GLU A 75 -2.89 -5.35 9.99
C GLU A 75 -2.76 -3.86 10.30
N THR A 76 -3.86 -3.27 10.75
CA THR A 76 -3.97 -1.86 11.08
C THR A 76 -4.64 -1.72 12.45
N GLU A 77 -4.59 -0.54 13.06
CA GLU A 77 -5.19 -0.32 14.39
C GLU A 77 -6.71 -0.57 14.42
N ILE A 78 -7.38 -0.41 13.28
CA ILE A 78 -8.83 -0.62 13.12
C ILE A 78 -9.15 -2.09 12.81
N GLY A 79 -8.15 -2.86 12.36
CA GLY A 79 -8.25 -4.31 12.11
C GLY A 79 -7.62 -4.74 10.79
N LEU A 80 -8.14 -5.82 10.22
CA LEU A 80 -7.62 -6.42 8.99
C LEU A 80 -8.14 -5.69 7.76
N ALA A 81 -7.24 -5.31 6.86
CA ALA A 81 -7.59 -4.64 5.62
C ALA A 81 -6.86 -5.22 4.41
N ARG A 82 -7.52 -5.18 3.25
CA ARG A 82 -6.95 -5.61 1.97
C ARG A 82 -6.60 -4.40 1.13
N VAL A 83 -5.34 -4.30 0.70
CA VAL A 83 -4.85 -3.21 -0.13
C VAL A 83 -5.41 -3.31 -1.55
N VAL A 84 -6.00 -2.23 -2.05
CA VAL A 84 -6.58 -2.14 -3.41
C VAL A 84 -5.71 -1.28 -4.33
N SER A 85 -4.96 -0.32 -3.78
CA SER A 85 -4.11 0.57 -4.57
C SER A 85 -2.83 -0.13 -5.08
N ARG A 86 -2.15 0.54 -6.03
CA ARG A 86 -0.80 0.18 -6.52
C ARG A 86 0.21 1.20 -5.97
N PRO A 87 0.83 0.96 -4.80
CA PRO A 87 1.64 1.97 -4.11
C PRO A 87 2.81 2.51 -4.95
N GLY A 88 3.45 1.64 -5.75
CA GLY A 88 4.56 2.04 -6.63
C GLY A 88 4.20 2.94 -7.82
N GLN A 89 2.91 3.17 -8.08
CA GLN A 89 2.44 4.02 -9.20
C GLN A 89 1.60 5.22 -8.73
N VAL A 90 0.87 5.07 -7.62
CA VAL A 90 -0.10 6.06 -7.12
C VAL A 90 0.42 6.82 -5.90
N GLY A 91 1.40 6.29 -5.17
CA GLY A 91 2.02 6.99 -4.04
C GLY A 91 1.18 7.01 -2.76
N ILE A 92 0.08 6.24 -2.70
CA ILE A 92 -0.86 6.17 -1.58
C ILE A 92 -1.29 4.71 -1.35
N ILE A 93 -1.48 4.33 -0.08
CA ILE A 93 -2.01 3.01 0.32
C ILE A 93 -3.49 3.17 0.64
N ASN A 94 -4.34 2.65 -0.24
CA ASN A 94 -5.78 2.55 0.00
C ASN A 94 -6.13 1.08 0.21
N ALA A 95 -6.90 0.82 1.26
CA ALA A 95 -7.31 -0.50 1.66
C ALA A 95 -8.81 -0.54 1.98
N VAL A 96 -9.36 -1.73 1.91
CA VAL A 96 -10.75 -2.04 2.25
C VAL A 96 -10.73 -2.94 3.47
N HIS A 97 -11.51 -2.60 4.49
CA HIS A 97 -11.63 -3.44 5.68
C HIS A 97 -12.29 -4.78 5.30
N LEU A 98 -11.75 -5.89 5.84
CA LEU A 98 -12.35 -7.21 5.64
C LEU A 98 -13.30 -7.50 6.79
N LYS A 99 -14.57 -7.68 6.46
CA LYS A 99 -15.52 -8.26 7.42
C LYS A 99 -15.13 -9.71 7.68
N LYS A 100 -15.32 -10.11 8.94
CA LYS A 100 -15.30 -11.51 9.32
C LYS A 100 -16.53 -12.22 8.77
#